data_AF-A0A2E8AU31-F1
#
_entry.id   AF-A0A2E8AU31-F1
#
_cell.length_a   1.000
_cell.length_b   1.000
_cell.length_c   1.000
_cell.angle_alpha   90.00
_cell.angle_beta   90.00
_cell.angle_gamma   90.00
#
_symmetry.space_group_name_H-M   'P 1'
#
loop_
_entity.id
_entity.type
_entity.pdbx_description
1 polymer ?
#
loop_
_entity_poly.entity_id
_entity_poly.type
_entity_poly.pdbx_seq_one_letter_code
_entity_poly.pdbx_strand_id
1 'polypeptide(L)'
;MTVDDSQISAGHQADCPHCGAEVALTPRKDDKGTLTRHGDPADPVPPIKFDNSRRKKVDEEMDMTPMVDVTFLLLIFFMVTAAFSLQRSFEVPAPDNNQPSQNTVDEIQENDDYIIVRIDAYNTFWVVSEDTEHEAASEQELLVRLREAKRGGSTGVIPTRLLVIAHGDALHEKVVTALDAGTGLGMEQVKLVTVEEDI
;
A
#
# COMPACT_ATOMS: atom_id res chain seq x y z
N MET A 1 -22.34 -78.41 39.29
CA MET A 1 -23.23 -77.36 39.83
C MET A 1 -22.68 -76.03 39.36
N THR A 2 -23.27 -75.49 38.31
CA THR A 2 -22.95 -74.20 37.71
C THR A 2 -23.43 -73.10 38.65
N VAL A 3 -22.50 -72.31 39.19
CA VAL A 3 -22.83 -71.09 39.95
C VAL A 3 -22.83 -69.94 38.95
N ASP A 4 -23.95 -69.23 38.91
CA ASP A 4 -24.29 -68.18 37.97
C ASP A 4 -23.22 -67.07 37.82
N ASP A 5 -22.78 -66.84 36.59
CA ASP A 5 -21.88 -65.75 36.14
C ASP A 5 -22.56 -64.35 36.13
N SER A 6 -23.70 -64.18 36.81
CA SER A 6 -24.50 -62.96 36.74
C SER A 6 -24.20 -61.92 37.84
N GLN A 7 -23.24 -62.18 38.75
CA GLN A 7 -22.96 -61.28 39.89
C GLN A 7 -21.54 -60.69 39.99
N ILE A 8 -20.81 -60.56 38.87
CA ILE A 8 -19.49 -59.86 38.85
C ILE A 8 -19.50 -58.63 37.92
N SER A 9 -20.64 -57.93 37.82
CA SER A 9 -20.78 -56.69 37.04
C SER A 9 -21.03 -55.45 37.89
N ALA A 10 -20.57 -55.43 39.14
CA ALA A 10 -20.56 -54.21 39.95
C ALA A 10 -19.39 -53.32 39.54
N GLY A 11 -19.59 -52.54 38.47
CA GLY A 11 -18.67 -51.49 38.05
C GLY A 11 -18.42 -50.52 39.21
N HIS A 12 -17.17 -50.43 39.68
CA HIS A 12 -16.80 -49.47 40.69
C HIS A 12 -16.67 -48.09 40.04
N GLN A 13 -17.56 -47.16 40.40
CA GLN A 13 -17.41 -45.75 40.08
C GLN A 13 -16.58 -45.09 41.17
N ALA A 14 -15.62 -44.26 40.76
CA ALA A 14 -14.81 -43.46 41.66
C ALA A 14 -14.74 -42.02 41.14
N ASP A 15 -14.81 -41.07 42.07
CA ASP A 15 -14.70 -39.65 41.75
C ASP A 15 -13.24 -39.27 41.54
N CYS A 16 -12.97 -38.60 40.43
CA CYS A 16 -11.64 -38.09 40.13
C CYS A 16 -11.28 -36.96 41.11
N PRO A 17 -10.23 -37.08 41.94
CA PRO A 17 -9.87 -36.06 42.94
C PRO A 17 -9.35 -34.76 42.31
N HIS A 18 -9.10 -34.74 40.99
CA HIS A 18 -8.60 -33.58 40.27
C HIS A 18 -9.69 -32.77 39.55
N CYS A 19 -10.80 -33.39 39.14
CA CYS A 19 -11.85 -32.69 38.39
C CYS A 19 -13.28 -32.99 38.87
N GLY A 20 -13.45 -33.87 39.86
CA GLY A 20 -14.76 -34.23 40.42
C GLY A 20 -15.65 -35.04 39.47
N ALA A 21 -15.14 -35.48 38.32
CA ALA A 21 -15.90 -36.31 37.39
C ALA A 21 -15.97 -37.76 37.90
N GLU A 22 -17.16 -38.34 37.82
CA GLU A 22 -17.44 -39.72 38.21
C GLU A 22 -16.98 -40.67 37.09
N VAL A 23 -15.98 -41.51 37.36
CA VAL A 23 -15.37 -42.40 36.36
C VAL A 23 -15.67 -43.85 36.68
N ALA A 24 -16.26 -44.57 35.73
CA ALA A 24 -16.49 -46.00 35.84
C ALA A 24 -15.19 -46.76 35.54
N LEU A 25 -14.67 -47.48 36.53
CA LEU A 25 -13.49 -48.33 36.38
C LEU A 25 -13.93 -49.70 35.85
N THR A 26 -13.60 -49.98 34.58
CA THR A 26 -13.71 -51.34 34.04
C THR A 26 -12.39 -52.09 34.28
N PRO A 27 -12.43 -53.38 34.65
CA PRO A 27 -11.22 -54.18 34.79
C PRO A 27 -10.47 -54.24 33.46
N ARG A 28 -9.21 -53.82 33.45
CA ARG A 28 -8.35 -53.91 32.27
C ARG A 28 -7.93 -55.36 32.07
N LYS A 29 -8.38 -55.97 30.97
CA LYS A 29 -7.96 -57.30 30.52
C LYS A 29 -6.54 -57.19 29.93
N ASP A 30 -5.64 -58.08 30.31
CA ASP A 30 -4.30 -58.17 29.71
C ASP A 30 -4.36 -58.84 28.31
N ASP A 31 -3.29 -58.72 27.52
CA ASP A 31 -3.24 -59.18 26.11
C ASP A 31 -3.40 -60.71 25.95
N LYS A 32 -3.39 -61.47 27.05
CA LYS A 32 -3.66 -62.91 27.10
C LYS A 32 -5.09 -63.25 27.53
N GLY A 33 -5.94 -62.25 27.76
CA GLY A 33 -7.34 -62.44 28.10
C GLY A 33 -7.60 -62.90 29.54
N THR A 34 -6.64 -62.75 30.45
CA THR A 34 -6.71 -63.21 31.84
C THR A 34 -7.06 -62.04 32.78
N LEU A 35 -8.13 -62.21 33.56
CA LEU A 35 -8.49 -61.26 34.61
C LEU A 35 -7.58 -61.51 35.81
N THR A 36 -6.48 -60.76 35.93
CA THR A 36 -5.59 -60.88 37.09
C THR A 36 -6.16 -60.07 38.25
N ARG A 37 -6.57 -60.77 39.32
CA ARG A 37 -6.78 -60.15 40.64
C ARG A 37 -5.38 -59.86 41.20
N HIS A 38 -4.97 -58.60 41.20
CA HIS A 38 -3.78 -58.21 41.95
C HIS A 38 -4.00 -58.48 43.44
N GLY A 39 -3.30 -59.47 44.00
CA GLY A 39 -3.41 -59.83 45.41
C GLY A 39 -2.58 -61.02 45.88
N ASP A 40 -2.06 -61.87 44.99
CA ASP A 40 -1.11 -62.92 45.38
C ASP A 40 0.31 -62.34 45.55
N PRO A 41 0.93 -62.47 46.75
CA PRO A 41 2.25 -61.88 47.03
C PRO A 41 3.43 -62.66 46.42
N ALA A 42 3.16 -63.68 45.59
CA ALA A 42 4.17 -64.59 45.06
C ALA A 42 4.54 -64.35 43.58
N ASP A 43 3.87 -63.43 42.89
CA ASP A 43 4.15 -63.18 41.48
C ASP A 43 5.34 -62.22 41.31
N PRO A 44 6.40 -62.62 40.58
CA PRO A 44 7.50 -61.73 40.28
C PRO A 44 7.01 -60.58 39.40
N VAL A 45 7.09 -59.36 39.91
CA VAL A 45 6.79 -58.14 39.16
C VAL A 45 7.68 -58.12 37.91
N PRO A 46 7.11 -58.09 36.69
CA PRO A 46 7.91 -58.06 35.48
C PRO A 46 8.74 -56.77 35.44
N PRO A 47 9.99 -56.83 34.92
CA PRO A 47 10.85 -55.66 34.87
C PRO A 47 10.22 -54.58 33.97
N ILE A 48 10.10 -53.36 34.51
CA ILE A 48 9.66 -52.17 33.78
C ILE A 48 10.71 -51.88 32.70
N LYS A 49 10.40 -52.23 31.45
CA LYS A 49 11.22 -51.88 30.29
C LYS A 49 10.91 -50.44 29.90
N PHE A 50 11.81 -49.52 30.24
CA PHE A 50 11.78 -48.17 29.66
C PHE A 50 12.26 -48.26 28.22
N ASP A 51 11.33 -48.40 27.29
CA ASP A 51 11.63 -48.26 25.87
C ASP A 51 11.98 -46.80 25.63
N ASN A 52 13.27 -46.54 25.49
CA ASN A 52 13.80 -45.22 25.17
C ASN A 52 13.54 -45.00 23.68
N SER A 53 12.27 -44.75 23.35
CA SER A 53 11.83 -44.29 22.05
C SER A 53 12.60 -43.02 21.75
N ARG A 54 13.71 -43.18 21.03
CA ARG A 54 14.43 -42.06 20.41
C ARG A 54 13.35 -41.30 19.68
N ARG A 55 13.12 -40.05 20.09
CA ARG A 55 12.34 -39.08 19.32
C ARG A 55 12.72 -39.30 17.87
N LYS A 56 11.82 -39.91 17.10
CA LYS A 56 11.96 -40.02 15.66
C LYS A 56 12.06 -38.56 15.24
N LYS A 57 13.26 -38.15 14.84
CA LYS A 57 13.48 -36.85 14.23
C LYS A 57 12.58 -36.90 13.01
N VAL A 58 11.40 -36.30 13.13
CA VAL A 58 10.58 -35.99 11.97
C VAL A 58 11.48 -35.01 11.25
N ASP A 59 12.09 -35.45 10.15
CA ASP A 59 12.54 -34.50 9.15
C ASP A 59 11.26 -33.81 8.70
N GLU A 60 10.91 -32.71 9.37
CA GLU A 60 9.95 -31.74 8.88
C GLU A 60 10.55 -31.26 7.57
N GLU A 61 10.03 -31.78 6.45
CA GLU A 61 10.32 -31.25 5.13
C GLU A 61 10.12 -29.74 5.23
N MET A 62 11.20 -28.98 5.02
CA MET A 62 11.19 -27.54 5.22
C MET A 62 10.09 -26.93 4.34
N ASP A 63 9.02 -26.45 4.95
CA ASP A 63 7.92 -25.80 4.23
C ASP A 63 8.49 -24.57 3.50
N MET A 64 8.55 -24.68 2.17
CA MET A 64 9.04 -23.59 1.30
C MET A 64 7.96 -22.53 1.05
N THR A 65 6.71 -22.83 1.40
CA THR A 65 5.55 -21.94 1.26
C THR A 65 5.75 -20.58 1.96
N PRO A 66 6.26 -20.47 3.20
CA PRO A 66 6.56 -19.17 3.80
C PRO A 66 7.69 -18.40 3.10
N MET A 67 8.70 -19.09 2.54
CA MET A 67 9.78 -18.40 1.81
C MET A 67 9.27 -17.79 0.50
N VAL A 68 8.45 -18.54 -0.24
CA VAL A 68 7.86 -18.04 -1.49
C VAL A 68 6.93 -16.88 -1.22
N ASP A 69 6.08 -16.96 -0.19
CA ASP A 69 5.12 -15.90 0.15
C ASP A 69 5.81 -14.57 0.49
N VAL A 70 6.86 -14.60 1.34
CA VAL A 70 7.63 -13.38 1.68
C VAL A 70 8.26 -12.75 0.44
N THR A 71 8.82 -13.54 -0.48
CA THR A 71 9.37 -12.99 -1.72
C THR A 71 8.30 -12.42 -2.65
N PHE A 72 7.12 -13.02 -2.70
CA PHE A 72 6.03 -12.58 -3.55
C PHE A 72 5.41 -11.27 -3.05
N LEU A 73 5.24 -11.14 -1.72
CA LEU A 73 4.82 -9.88 -1.08
C LEU A 73 5.81 -8.74 -1.35
N LEU A 74 7.12 -9.03 -1.33
CA LEU A 74 8.15 -8.03 -1.67
C LEU A 74 8.12 -7.64 -3.15
N LEU A 75 7.93 -8.59 -4.07
CA LEU A 75 7.83 -8.28 -5.50
C LEU A 75 6.60 -7.45 -5.84
N ILE A 76 5.43 -7.76 -5.24
CA ILE A 76 4.22 -6.95 -5.43
C ILE A 76 4.43 -5.55 -4.86
N PHE A 77 5.00 -5.44 -3.66
CA PHE A 77 5.32 -4.15 -3.06
C PHE A 77 6.26 -3.34 -3.96
N PHE A 78 7.34 -3.93 -4.47
CA PHE A 78 8.28 -3.25 -5.36
C PHE A 78 7.66 -2.90 -6.72
N MET A 79 6.83 -3.77 -7.31
CA MET A 79 6.19 -3.48 -8.60
C MET A 79 5.19 -2.33 -8.49
N VAL A 80 4.38 -2.31 -7.42
CA VAL A 80 3.42 -1.24 -7.16
C VAL A 80 4.13 0.07 -6.78
N THR A 81 5.15 0.02 -5.92
CA THR A 81 5.92 1.23 -5.56
C THR A 81 6.76 1.78 -6.72
N ALA A 82 7.30 0.92 -7.59
CA ALA A 82 7.99 1.35 -8.81
C ALA A 82 7.02 2.02 -9.80
N ALA A 83 5.79 1.52 -9.94
CA ALA A 83 4.76 2.16 -10.76
C ALA A 83 4.41 3.57 -10.25
N PHE A 84 4.40 3.78 -8.94
CA PHE A 84 4.22 5.12 -8.35
C PHE A 84 5.42 6.04 -8.56
N SER A 85 6.64 5.50 -8.61
CA SER A 85 7.84 6.31 -8.83
C SER A 85 7.90 6.92 -10.23
N LEU A 86 7.36 6.24 -11.24
CA LEU A 86 7.42 6.72 -12.63
C LEU A 86 6.42 7.86 -12.91
N GLN A 87 5.43 8.08 -12.04
CA GLN A 87 4.43 9.14 -12.19
C GLN A 87 4.83 10.46 -11.49
N ARG A 88 6.02 10.53 -10.88
CA ARG A 88 6.46 11.67 -10.05
C ARG A 88 7.68 12.43 -10.62
N SER A 89 8.13 12.14 -11.83
CA SER A 89 9.18 12.92 -12.48
C SER A 89 8.57 13.88 -13.48
N PHE A 90 8.30 15.09 -13.02
CA PHE A 90 8.13 16.22 -13.92
C PHE A 90 9.51 16.59 -14.46
N GLU A 91 9.75 16.41 -15.76
CA GLU A 91 10.90 17.01 -16.44
C GLU A 91 10.62 18.52 -16.53
N VAL A 92 11.01 19.27 -15.49
CA VAL A 92 11.25 20.70 -15.69
C VAL A 92 12.48 20.76 -16.60
N PRO A 93 12.37 21.17 -17.89
CA PRO A 93 13.58 21.44 -18.64
C PRO A 93 14.34 22.52 -17.87
N ALA A 94 15.55 22.18 -17.40
CA ALA A 94 16.41 23.15 -16.77
C ALA A 94 16.62 24.31 -17.76
N PRO A 95 16.55 25.57 -17.32
CA PRO A 95 16.89 26.68 -18.19
C PRO A 95 18.34 26.48 -18.65
N ASP A 96 18.55 26.51 -19.96
CA ASP A 96 19.87 26.34 -20.56
C ASP A 96 20.72 27.56 -20.16
N ASN A 97 21.55 27.38 -19.13
CA ASN A 97 22.24 28.45 -18.41
C ASN A 97 23.43 29.06 -19.18
N ASN A 98 23.45 28.87 -20.50
CA ASN A 98 24.56 29.22 -21.39
C ASN A 98 24.21 30.24 -22.48
N GLN A 99 23.01 30.81 -22.44
CA GLN A 99 22.69 32.02 -23.20
C GLN A 99 22.12 33.07 -22.25
N PRO A 100 22.60 34.33 -22.28
CA PRO A 100 21.89 35.41 -21.64
C PRO A 100 20.48 35.41 -22.22
N SER A 101 19.48 35.40 -21.34
CA SER A 101 18.06 35.44 -21.61
C SER A 101 17.72 36.29 -22.85
N GLN A 102 17.67 35.67 -24.03
CA GLN A 102 17.31 36.32 -25.28
C GLN A 102 16.14 35.63 -25.97
N ASN A 103 15.55 34.61 -25.35
CA ASN A 103 14.18 34.25 -25.68
C ASN A 103 13.31 35.26 -24.94
N THR A 104 12.99 36.36 -25.60
CA THR A 104 11.98 37.30 -25.08
C THR A 104 10.68 36.55 -24.88
N VAL A 105 9.89 36.96 -23.90
CA VAL A 105 8.54 36.41 -23.65
C VAL A 105 7.70 36.38 -24.96
N ASP A 106 8.01 37.29 -25.88
CA ASP A 106 7.44 37.41 -27.22
C ASP A 106 7.67 36.18 -28.12
N GLU A 107 8.86 35.54 -28.12
CA GLU A 107 9.12 34.36 -28.97
C GLU A 107 8.44 33.08 -28.44
N ILE A 108 8.17 33.02 -27.13
CA ILE A 108 7.42 31.91 -26.51
C ILE A 108 5.91 32.11 -26.73
N GLN A 109 5.45 33.37 -26.78
CA GLN A 109 4.08 33.75 -27.11
C GLN A 109 3.68 33.40 -28.56
N GLU A 110 4.62 33.39 -29.52
CA GLU A 110 4.33 33.07 -30.93
C GLU A 110 4.05 31.57 -31.21
N ASN A 111 4.18 30.70 -30.20
CA ASN A 111 3.77 29.30 -30.34
C ASN A 111 2.35 29.12 -29.80
N ASP A 112 1.36 28.93 -30.67
CA ASP A 112 -0.09 28.69 -30.38
C ASP A 112 -0.39 27.51 -29.42
N ASP A 113 0.63 26.85 -28.89
CA ASP A 113 0.52 25.65 -28.06
C ASP A 113 0.66 25.93 -26.55
N TYR A 114 0.86 27.19 -26.15
CA TYR A 114 0.96 27.59 -24.74
C TYR A 114 -0.28 28.35 -24.26
N ILE A 115 -0.80 27.95 -23.10
CA ILE A 115 -1.63 28.83 -22.28
C ILE A 115 -0.72 29.58 -21.32
N ILE A 116 -0.94 30.89 -21.16
CA ILE A 116 -0.09 31.73 -20.32
C ILE A 116 -0.88 32.14 -19.07
N VAL A 117 -0.25 31.96 -17.91
CA VAL A 117 -0.75 32.47 -16.62
C VAL A 117 0.24 33.50 -16.12
N ARG A 118 -0.20 34.75 -16.07
CA ARG A 118 0.53 35.87 -15.48
C ARG A 118 0.11 36.04 -14.02
N ILE A 119 1.08 36.31 -13.15
CA ILE A 119 0.89 36.62 -11.73
C ILE A 119 1.53 37.98 -11.49
N ASP A 120 0.73 38.98 -11.13
CA ASP A 120 1.23 40.32 -10.85
C ASP A 120 1.84 40.43 -9.44
N ALA A 121 2.38 41.60 -9.10
CA ALA A 121 2.89 41.92 -7.77
C ALA A 121 1.80 41.94 -6.68
N TYR A 122 0.55 42.19 -7.04
CA TYR A 122 -0.63 42.19 -6.16
C TYR A 122 -1.22 40.79 -5.92
N ASN A 123 -0.61 39.73 -6.48
CA ASN A 123 -1.03 38.34 -6.37
C ASN A 123 -2.34 38.00 -7.12
N THR A 124 -2.63 38.76 -8.17
CA THR A 124 -3.77 38.53 -9.05
C THR A 124 -3.34 37.64 -10.21
N PHE A 125 -4.15 36.65 -10.55
CA PHE A 125 -3.90 35.79 -11.71
C PHE A 125 -4.53 36.39 -12.97
N TRP A 126 -3.82 36.30 -14.08
CA TRP A 126 -4.29 36.71 -15.39
C TRP A 126 -4.06 35.54 -16.33
N VAL A 127 -5.15 35.02 -16.91
CA VAL A 127 -5.05 33.93 -17.89
C VAL A 127 -5.12 34.56 -19.27
N VAL A 128 -4.05 34.40 -20.04
CA VAL A 128 -3.93 34.84 -21.42
C VAL A 128 -3.97 33.62 -22.33
N SER A 129 -4.93 33.64 -23.25
CA SER A 129 -5.09 32.69 -24.36
C SER A 129 -5.06 33.49 -25.67
N GLU A 130 -4.89 32.78 -26.79
CA GLU A 130 -4.77 33.31 -28.16
C GLU A 130 -5.60 34.60 -28.44
N ASP A 131 -6.89 34.61 -28.03
CA ASP A 131 -7.81 35.72 -28.28
C ASP A 131 -8.42 36.36 -27.01
N THR A 132 -8.09 35.85 -25.82
CA THR A 132 -8.77 36.26 -24.58
C THR A 132 -7.81 36.44 -23.41
N GLU A 133 -7.93 37.59 -22.75
CA GLU A 133 -7.28 37.87 -21.48
C GLU A 133 -8.34 38.05 -20.40
N HIS A 134 -8.19 37.29 -19.33
CA HIS A 134 -9.19 37.18 -18.29
C HIS A 134 -8.56 37.20 -16.90
N GLU A 135 -8.98 38.17 -16.08
CA GLU A 135 -8.58 38.30 -14.67
C GLU A 135 -9.22 37.20 -13.81
N ALA A 136 -8.42 36.52 -13.00
CA ALA A 136 -8.86 35.52 -12.06
C ALA A 136 -8.38 35.87 -10.65
N ALA A 137 -9.28 36.37 -9.79
CA ALA A 137 -8.94 36.81 -8.45
C ALA A 137 -8.79 35.64 -7.45
N SER A 138 -9.37 34.48 -7.78
CA SER A 138 -9.38 33.29 -6.93
C SER A 138 -8.84 32.06 -7.65
N GLU A 139 -8.37 31.07 -6.89
CA GLU A 139 -7.91 29.78 -7.41
C GLU A 139 -9.01 29.04 -8.20
N GLN A 140 -10.27 29.14 -7.73
CA GLN A 140 -11.41 28.53 -8.38
C GLN A 140 -11.67 29.18 -9.75
N GLU A 141 -11.58 30.50 -9.81
CA GLU A 141 -11.71 31.25 -11.06
C GLU A 141 -10.56 30.95 -12.02
N LEU A 142 -9.32 30.84 -11.51
CA LEU A 142 -8.16 30.44 -12.30
C LEU A 142 -8.39 29.07 -12.97
N LEU A 143 -8.89 28.07 -12.22
CA LEU A 143 -9.20 26.75 -12.76
C LEU A 143 -10.31 26.78 -13.82
N VAL A 144 -11.33 27.64 -13.65
CA VAL A 144 -12.40 27.79 -14.64
C VAL A 144 -11.85 28.42 -15.91
N ARG A 145 -11.10 29.52 -15.80
CA ARG A 145 -10.51 30.23 -16.95
C ARG A 145 -9.49 29.39 -17.69
N LEU A 146 -8.65 28.63 -16.97
CA LEU A 146 -7.72 27.68 -17.59
C LEU A 146 -8.45 26.54 -18.32
N ARG A 147 -9.58 26.05 -17.80
CA ARG A 147 -10.40 25.05 -18.51
C ARG A 147 -11.05 25.62 -19.77
N GLU A 148 -11.52 26.86 -19.70
CA GLU A 148 -12.10 27.57 -20.82
C GLU A 148 -11.04 27.81 -21.89
N ALA A 149 -9.85 28.32 -21.53
CA ALA A 149 -8.71 28.48 -22.43
C ALA A 149 -8.30 27.15 -23.09
N LYS A 150 -8.23 26.06 -22.33
CA LYS A 150 -7.92 24.72 -22.86
C LYS A 150 -8.94 24.20 -23.88
N ARG A 151 -10.21 24.61 -23.79
CA ARG A 151 -11.29 24.17 -24.70
C ARG A 151 -11.59 25.17 -25.80
N GLY A 152 -11.24 26.43 -25.61
CA GLY A 152 -11.65 27.57 -26.42
C GLY A 152 -10.68 27.98 -27.52
N GLY A 153 -9.56 27.27 -27.69
CA GLY A 153 -8.58 27.54 -28.76
C GLY A 153 -9.24 27.56 -30.14
N SER A 154 -9.02 28.65 -30.87
CA SER A 154 -9.67 28.96 -32.16
C SER A 154 -9.34 27.92 -33.25
N THR A 155 -8.21 27.23 -33.09
CA THR A 155 -7.60 26.27 -34.02
C THR A 155 -8.02 24.81 -33.78
N GLY A 156 -8.85 24.52 -32.77
CA GLY A 156 -9.30 23.17 -32.42
C GLY A 156 -8.19 22.24 -31.89
N VAL A 157 -6.97 22.76 -31.77
CA VAL A 157 -5.85 22.12 -31.08
C VAL A 157 -5.99 22.43 -29.60
N ILE A 158 -5.91 21.39 -28.76
CA ILE A 158 -5.94 21.55 -27.30
C ILE A 158 -4.51 21.81 -26.85
N PRO A 159 -4.18 23.02 -26.35
CA PRO A 159 -2.84 23.29 -25.85
C PRO A 159 -2.54 22.38 -24.66
N THR A 160 -1.38 21.71 -24.71
CA THR A 160 -0.92 20.82 -23.62
C THR A 160 0.17 21.45 -22.77
N ARG A 161 0.65 22.65 -23.13
CA ARG A 161 1.73 23.34 -22.43
C ARG A 161 1.21 24.58 -21.69
N LEU A 162 1.78 24.83 -20.52
CA LEU A 162 1.48 25.98 -19.66
C LEU A 162 2.75 26.81 -19.44
N LEU A 163 2.65 28.12 -19.61
CA LEU A 163 3.69 29.07 -19.25
C LEU A 163 3.19 29.92 -18.07
N VAL A 164 3.85 29.81 -16.92
CA VAL A 164 3.59 30.65 -15.75
C VAL A 164 4.62 31.78 -15.75
N ILE A 165 4.16 33.01 -15.82
CA ILE A 165 4.97 34.22 -15.72
C ILE A 165 4.64 34.86 -14.38
N ALA A 166 5.61 34.88 -13.47
CA ALA A 166 5.43 35.46 -12.14
C ALA A 166 6.26 36.74 -11.97
N HIS A 167 5.66 37.77 -11.41
CA HIS A 167 6.39 38.94 -10.95
C HIS A 167 7.34 38.56 -9.80
N GLY A 168 8.50 39.23 -9.69
CA GLY A 168 9.49 38.96 -8.64
C GLY A 168 8.95 39.11 -7.22
N ASP A 169 8.00 40.02 -7.02
CA ASP A 169 7.34 40.27 -5.74
C ASP A 169 6.10 39.39 -5.47
N ALA A 170 5.70 38.54 -6.42
CA ALA A 170 4.56 37.65 -6.24
C ALA A 170 4.83 36.64 -5.12
N LEU A 171 3.80 36.34 -4.32
CA LEU A 171 3.90 35.33 -3.27
C LEU A 171 4.18 33.96 -3.88
N HIS A 172 5.15 33.25 -3.33
CA HIS A 172 5.51 31.91 -3.79
C HIS A 172 4.32 30.93 -3.76
N GLU A 173 3.44 31.06 -2.77
CA GLU A 173 2.19 30.29 -2.68
C GLU A 173 1.37 30.40 -3.97
N LYS A 174 1.26 31.60 -4.54
CA LYS A 174 0.47 31.86 -5.75
C LYS A 174 1.08 31.20 -6.97
N VAL A 175 2.41 31.25 -7.09
CA VAL A 175 3.14 30.54 -8.14
C VAL A 175 2.87 29.04 -8.06
N VAL A 176 2.96 28.46 -6.87
CA VAL A 176 2.65 27.04 -6.64
C VAL A 176 1.20 26.73 -6.97
N THR A 177 0.24 27.56 -6.56
CA THR A 177 -1.18 27.40 -6.91
C THR A 177 -1.38 27.37 -8.43
N ALA A 178 -0.69 28.23 -9.19
CA ALA A 178 -0.77 28.23 -10.65
C ALA A 178 -0.18 26.96 -11.28
N LEU A 179 0.95 26.45 -10.74
CA LEU A 179 1.57 25.19 -11.16
C LEU A 179 0.65 23.98 -10.87
N ASP A 180 0.04 23.96 -9.69
CA ASP A 180 -0.90 22.92 -9.27
C ASP A 180 -2.17 22.95 -10.14
N ALA A 181 -2.69 24.14 -10.44
CA ALA A 181 -3.83 24.32 -11.33
C ALA A 181 -3.55 23.79 -12.74
N GLY A 182 -2.37 24.05 -13.29
CA GLY A 182 -1.93 23.48 -14.56
C GLY A 182 -1.87 21.96 -14.55
N THR A 183 -1.25 21.41 -13.52
CA THR A 183 -1.11 19.95 -13.34
C THR A 183 -2.47 19.28 -13.19
N GLY A 184 -3.38 19.87 -12.40
CA GLY A 184 -4.75 19.39 -12.20
C GLY A 184 -5.61 19.39 -13.47
N LEU A 185 -5.20 20.11 -14.51
CA LEU A 185 -5.86 20.13 -15.82
C LEU A 185 -5.19 19.21 -16.85
N GLY A 186 -4.13 18.48 -16.46
CA GLY A 186 -3.40 17.60 -17.35
C GLY A 186 -2.62 18.35 -18.42
N MET A 187 -1.93 19.43 -18.03
CA MET A 187 -0.88 20.03 -18.86
C MET A 187 0.36 19.15 -18.77
N GLU A 188 0.93 18.77 -19.90
CA GLU A 188 2.07 17.85 -19.99
C GLU A 188 3.39 18.56 -19.66
N GLN A 189 3.48 19.85 -19.98
CA GLN A 189 4.67 20.65 -19.76
C GLN A 189 4.31 22.00 -19.15
N VAL A 190 4.91 22.32 -18.01
CA VAL A 190 4.76 23.62 -17.33
C VAL A 190 6.11 24.31 -17.27
N LYS A 191 6.19 25.54 -17.74
CA LYS A 191 7.39 26.40 -17.67
C LYS A 191 7.12 27.55 -16.73
N LEU A 192 8.10 27.90 -15.90
CA LEU A 192 8.06 29.07 -15.03
C LEU A 192 9.07 30.10 -15.51
N VAL A 193 8.63 31.34 -15.66
CA VAL A 193 9.46 32.51 -15.96
C VAL A 193 9.20 33.55 -14.88
N THR A 194 10.26 34.20 -14.43
CA THR A 194 10.17 35.31 -13.46
C THR A 194 10.53 36.61 -14.18
N VAL A 195 9.76 37.67 -13.90
CA VAL A 195 9.94 38.99 -14.49
C VAL A 195 9.99 40.02 -13.36
N GLU A 196 10.92 40.97 -13.46
CA GLU A 196 11.18 42.01 -12.43
C GLU A 196 10.46 43.34 -12.71
N GLU A 197 9.84 43.50 -13.88
CA GLU A 197 9.10 44.71 -14.27
C GLU A 197 7.59 44.47 -14.27
N ASP A 198 6.80 45.48 -13.87
CA ASP A 198 5.34 45.47 -13.91
C ASP A 198 4.87 45.31 -15.37
N ILE A 199 4.16 44.22 -15.64
CA ILE A 199 3.61 43.86 -16.96
C ILE A 199 2.16 44.29 -17.04
#